data_AF-A0A3B9QT40-F1
#
_entry.id   AF-A0A3B9QT40-F1
#
_cell.length_a   1.000
_cell.length_b   1.000
_cell.length_c   1.000
_cell.angle_alpha   90.00
_cell.angle_beta   90.00
_cell.angle_gamma   90.00
#
_symmetry.space_group_name_H-M   'P 1'
#
loop_
_entity.id
_entity.type
_entity.pdbx_description
1 polymer ?
#
loop_
_entity_poly.entity_id
_entity_poly.type
_entity_poly.pdbx_seq_one_letter_code
_entity_poly.pdbx_strand_id
1 'polypeptide(L)' 'GFNIMPPSMPHGLDTFVDQVVPVLQERGRFRREYEGTTLRENLLG' A
#
# COMPACT_ATOMS: atom_id res chain seq x y z
N GLY A 1 -6.11 -7.29 -4.46
CA GLY A 1 -5.75 -5.95 -3.96
C GLY A 1 -7.01 -5.15 -3.68
N PHE A 2 -6.86 -3.88 -3.29
CA PHE A 2 -7.97 -2.98 -3.00
C PHE A 2 -7.80 -1.67 -3.77
N ASN A 3 -8.93 -1.05 -4.14
CA ASN A 3 -8.94 0.34 -4.57
C ASN A 3 -9.31 1.21 -3.36
N ILE A 4 -8.46 2.17 -3.02
CA ILE A 4 -8.64 3.04 -1.85
C ILE A 4 -9.12 4.40 -2.35
N MET A 5 -10.30 4.80 -1.88
CA MET A 5 -10.93 6.09 -2.22
C MET A 5 -11.24 6.86 -0.92
N PRO A 6 -10.28 7.65 -0.40
CA PRO A 6 -10.51 8.44 0.79
C PRO A 6 -11.57 9.54 0.55
N PRO A 7 -12.32 9.96 1.58
CA PRO A 7 -13.32 11.03 1.45
C PRO A 7 -12.69 12.42 1.24
N SER A 8 -11.41 12.60 1.57
CA SER A 8 -10.66 13.84 1.37
C SER A 8 -9.24 13.54 0.89
N MET A 9 -8.77 14.32 -0.08
CA MET A 9 -7.43 14.20 -0.66
C MET A 9 -6.66 15.51 -0.46
N PRO A 10 -5.34 15.45 -0.18
CA PRO A 10 -4.52 14.24 0.01
C PRO A 10 -4.61 13.63 1.42
N HIS A 11 -5.16 14.37 2.39
CA HIS A 11 -5.00 14.07 3.81
C HIS A 11 -5.54 12.69 4.25
N GLY A 12 -6.62 12.20 3.63
CA GLY A 12 -7.15 10.87 3.91
C GLY A 12 -6.25 9.75 3.40
N LEU A 13 -5.49 10.00 2.32
CA LEU A 13 -4.47 9.06 1.84
C LEU A 13 -3.26 9.06 2.78
N ASP A 14 -2.79 10.23 3.20
CA ASP A 14 -1.67 10.35 4.15
C ASP A 14 -1.98 9.59 5.45
N THR A 15 -3.17 9.81 6.00
CA THR A 15 -3.64 9.11 7.21
C THR A 15 -3.65 7.58 7.02
N PHE A 16 -4.08 7.10 5.84
CA PHE A 16 -4.08 5.66 5.54
C PHE A 16 -2.66 5.11 5.48
N VAL A 17 -1.73 5.82 4.83
CA VAL A 17 -0.32 5.42 4.75
C VAL A 17 0.29 5.37 6.14
N ASP A 18 0.09 6.40 6.95
CA ASP A 18 0.73 6.51 8.27
C ASP A 18 0.19 5.52 9.30
N GLN A 19 -1.10 5.18 9.23
CA GLN A 19 -1.74 4.36 10.26
C GLN A 19 -1.98 2.91 9.84
N VAL A 20 -2.32 2.65 8.57
CA VAL A 20 -2.76 1.32 8.13
C VAL A 20 -1.60 0.51 7.53
N VAL A 21 -0.73 1.14 6.72
CA VAL A 21 0.39 0.43 6.08
C VAL A 21 1.33 -0.23 7.10
N PRO A 22 1.74 0.42 8.21
CA PRO A 22 2.60 -0.23 9.20
C PRO A 22 1.97 -1.49 9.81
N VAL A 23 0.66 -1.43 10.10
CA VAL A 23 -0.10 -2.56 10.66
C VAL A 23 -0.16 -3.73 9.66
N LEU A 24 -0.35 -3.44 8.37
CA LEU A 24 -0.33 -4.48 7.34
C LEU A 24 1.07 -5.08 7.15
N GLN A 25 2.12 -4.26 7.23
CA GLN A 25 3.52 -4.72 7.15
C GLN A 25 3.92 -5.58 8.36
N GLU A 26 3.53 -5.19 9.57
CA GLU A 26 3.76 -5.96 10.81
C GLU A 26 3.13 -7.34 10.71
N ARG A 27 1.92 -7.42 10.13
CA ARG A 27 1.20 -8.68 9.92
C ARG A 27 1.61 -9.47 8.67
N GLY A 28 2.65 -9.02 7.95
CA GLY A 28 3.11 -9.67 6.72
C GLY A 28 2.09 -9.68 5.58
N ARG A 29 1.16 -8.71 5.56
CA ARG A 29 0.11 -8.57 4.53
C ARG A 29 0.40 -7.47 3.51
N PHE A 30 1.47 -6.70 3.71
CA PHE A 30 1.91 -5.68 2.79
C PHE A 30 3.43 -5.65 2.69
N ARG A 31 3.91 -5.41 1.46
CA ARG A 31 5.34 -5.35 1.13
C ARG A 31 6.04 -4.16 1.81
N ARG A 32 7.33 -4.31 2.07
CA ARG A 32 8.21 -3.23 2.54
C ARG A 32 9.01 -2.60 1.40
N GLU A 33 9.29 -3.38 0.36
CA GLU A 33 10.06 -2.95 -0.81
C GLU A 33 9.40 -3.47 -2.10
N TYR A 34 9.80 -2.89 -3.23
CA TYR A 34 9.41 -3.33 -4.56
C TYR A 34 10.61 -4.01 -5.21
N GLU A 35 10.46 -5.28 -5.59
CA GLU A 35 11.54 -6.08 -6.20
C GLU A 35 11.47 -6.05 -7.73
N GLY A 36 10.27 -5.91 -8.30
CA GLY A 36 10.06 -5.82 -9.74
C GLY A 36 10.37 -4.42 -10.28
N THR A 37 10.85 -4.36 -11.51
CA THR A 37 11.07 -3.10 -12.25
C THR A 37 9.85 -2.66 -13.05
N THR A 38 8.93 -3.59 -13.32
CA THR A 38 7.68 -3.32 -14.01
C THR A 38 6.49 -3.50 -13.07
N LEU A 39 5.36 -2.89 -13.42
CA LEU A 39 4.10 -3.10 -12.70
C LEU A 39 3.70 -4.58 -12.73
N ARG A 40 3.89 -5.27 -13.87
CA ARG A 40 3.52 -6.68 -14.03
C ARG A 40 4.30 -7.57 -13.07
N GLU A 41 5.62 -7.35 -12.95
CA GLU A 41 6.48 -8.08 -12.03
C GLU A 41 6.01 -7.89 -10.58
N ASN A 42 5.69 -6.66 -10.17
CA ASN A 42 5.24 -6.37 -8.80
C ASN A 42 3.83 -6.86 -8.44
N LEU A 43 3.06 -7.38 -9.41
CA LEU A 43 1.70 -7.88 -9.22
C LEU A 43 1.56 -9.39 -9.41
N LEU A 44 2.42 -9.99 -10.23
CA LEU A 44 2.34 -11.42 -10.62
C LEU A 44 3.56 -12.23 -10.18
N GLY A 45 4.64 -11.57 -9.73
CA GLY A 45 5.82 -12.20 -9.13
C GLY A 45 5.56 -12.70 -7.73
#